data_AF-A0A7S2JIS7-F1
#
_entry.id   AF-A0A7S2JIS7-F1
#
_cell.length_a   1.000
_cell.length_b   1.000
_cell.length_c   1.000
_cell.angle_alpha   90.00
_cell.angle_beta   90.00
_cell.angle_gamma   90.00
#
_symmetry.space_group_name_H-M   'P 1'
#
loop_
_entity.id
_entity.type
_entity.pdbx_description
1 polymer ?
#
loop_
_entity_poly.entity_id
_entity_poly.type
_entity_poly.pdbx_seq_one_letter_code
_entity_poly.pdbx_strand_id
1 'polypeptide(L)'
;ADTTDVDTLKKAVETQLKRKGIDVGVFIVAADTGRAYFKQCSREEALAAKKPKKGHTMYIVTDPNEQKAFRLMKAVKDEGMPTYKNPFVHGNLFLVLTIEFPDTLTPEAQSSIRTLLPPPLNIPKIKEDDEGVEVHTVTEIDPVQSYNA
;
A
#
# COMPACT_ATOMS: atom_id res chain seq x y z
N ALA A 1 -1.31 -12.34 -26.20
CA ALA A 1 -0.15 -13.16 -25.87
C ALA A 1 -0.50 -13.94 -24.63
N ASP A 2 -0.57 -15.27 -24.76
CA ASP A 2 -0.94 -16.19 -23.67
C ASP A 2 0.26 -16.32 -22.73
N THR A 3 0.45 -15.32 -21.87
CA THR A 3 1.46 -15.35 -20.80
C THR A 3 0.78 -15.60 -19.47
N THR A 4 1.36 -16.51 -18.69
CA THR A 4 1.00 -16.74 -17.28
C THR A 4 1.88 -15.95 -16.33
N ASP A 5 2.86 -15.20 -16.86
CA ASP A 5 3.76 -14.39 -16.06
C ASP A 5 2.99 -13.28 -15.36
N VAL A 6 2.92 -13.37 -14.04
CA VAL A 6 2.08 -12.53 -13.20
C VAL A 6 2.48 -11.06 -13.31
N ASP A 7 3.78 -10.77 -13.41
CA ASP A 7 4.26 -9.39 -13.45
C ASP A 7 4.01 -8.73 -14.81
N THR A 8 4.11 -9.48 -15.91
CA THR A 8 3.66 -9.03 -17.23
C THR A 8 2.17 -8.75 -17.25
N LEU A 9 1.35 -9.63 -16.64
CA LEU A 9 -0.10 -9.45 -16.55
C LEU A 9 -0.49 -8.23 -15.72
N LYS A 10 0.15 -8.01 -14.57
CA LYS A 10 -0.01 -6.79 -13.75
C LYS A 10 0.30 -5.54 -14.57
N LYS A 11 1.45 -5.50 -15.25
CA LYS A 11 1.86 -4.36 -16.07
C LYS A 11 0.88 -4.11 -17.22
N ALA A 12 0.35 -5.16 -17.83
CA ALA A 12 -0.66 -5.04 -18.90
C ALA A 12 -1.96 -4.43 -18.39
N VAL A 13 -2.41 -4.80 -17.19
CA VAL A 13 -3.57 -4.22 -16.51
C VAL A 13 -3.36 -2.74 -16.22
N GLU A 14 -2.22 -2.38 -15.63
CA GLU A 14 -1.93 -0.99 -15.23
C GLU A 14 -1.73 -0.04 -16.42
N THR A 15 -1.24 -0.57 -17.55
CA THR A 15 -0.83 0.27 -18.70
C THR A 15 -1.71 0.05 -19.92
N GLN A 16 -1.62 -1.11 -20.57
CA GLN A 16 -2.20 -1.34 -21.89
C GLN A 16 -3.72 -1.37 -21.87
N LEU A 17 -4.31 -2.08 -20.90
CA LEU A 17 -5.77 -2.21 -20.79
C LEU A 17 -6.39 -0.89 -20.32
N LYS A 18 -5.78 -0.24 -19.34
CA LYS A 18 -6.21 1.08 -18.86
C LYS A 18 -6.18 2.15 -19.96
N ARG A 19 -5.13 2.17 -20.80
CA ARG A 19 -5.04 3.08 -21.97
C ARG A 19 -6.12 2.83 -23.02
N LYS A 20 -6.66 1.61 -23.10
CA LYS A 20 -7.78 1.24 -23.96
C LYS A 20 -9.15 1.50 -23.31
N GLY A 21 -9.19 2.10 -22.12
CA GLY A 21 -10.42 2.36 -21.37
C GLY A 21 -11.01 1.11 -20.70
N ILE A 22 -10.24 0.03 -20.59
CA ILE A 22 -10.67 -1.21 -19.92
C ILE A 22 -10.14 -1.16 -18.48
N ASP A 23 -11.05 -0.92 -17.53
CA ASP A 23 -10.72 -0.90 -16.10
C ASP A 23 -10.88 -2.30 -15.50
N VAL A 24 -9.77 -3.03 -15.42
CA VAL A 24 -9.75 -4.38 -14.86
C VAL A 24 -9.60 -4.28 -13.34
N GLY A 25 -10.55 -4.84 -12.59
CA GLY A 25 -10.43 -4.94 -11.13
C GLY A 25 -9.75 -6.22 -10.67
N VAL A 26 -9.79 -7.27 -11.49
CA VAL A 26 -9.23 -8.58 -11.16
C VAL A 26 -8.79 -9.33 -12.42
N PHE A 27 -7.68 -10.06 -12.32
CA PHE A 27 -7.31 -11.07 -13.31
C PHE A 27 -7.12 -12.44 -12.66
N ILE A 28 -7.38 -13.49 -13.44
CA ILE A 28 -7.38 -14.88 -12.99
C ILE A 28 -6.43 -15.66 -13.89
N VAL A 29 -5.49 -16.40 -13.31
CA VAL A 29 -4.60 -17.30 -14.03
C VAL A 29 -5.06 -18.73 -13.82
N ALA A 30 -5.40 -19.42 -14.89
CA ALA A 30 -5.83 -20.81 -14.87
C ALA A 30 -4.62 -21.74 -14.99
N ALA A 31 -4.39 -22.59 -13.98
CA ALA A 31 -3.23 -23.47 -13.93
C ALA A 31 -3.31 -24.63 -14.94
N ASP A 32 -4.51 -25.00 -15.37
CA ASP A 32 -4.76 -26.10 -16.32
C ASP A 32 -4.53 -25.69 -17.78
N THR A 33 -4.90 -24.47 -18.13
CA THR A 33 -4.86 -23.96 -19.52
C THR A 33 -3.75 -22.96 -19.78
N GLY A 34 -3.07 -22.48 -18.73
CA GLY A 34 -2.06 -21.43 -18.84
C GLY A 34 -2.62 -20.12 -19.38
N ARG A 35 -3.93 -19.87 -19.19
CA ARG A 35 -4.63 -18.68 -19.70
C ARG A 35 -4.94 -17.69 -18.59
N ALA A 36 -4.81 -16.41 -18.94
CA ALA A 36 -5.22 -15.30 -18.09
C ALA A 36 -6.60 -14.78 -18.53
N TYR A 37 -7.48 -14.56 -17.56
CA TYR A 37 -8.81 -13.97 -17.75
C TYR A 37 -8.86 -12.63 -17.01
N PHE A 38 -9.28 -11.56 -17.70
CA PHE A 38 -9.42 -10.23 -17.11
C PHE A 38 -10.90 -9.92 -16.91
N LYS A 39 -11.28 -9.41 -15.73
CA LYS A 39 -12.65 -8.98 -15.45
C LYS A 39 -12.69 -7.52 -15.03
N GLN A 40 -13.63 -6.80 -15.61
CA GLN A 40 -14.00 -5.45 -15.18
C GLN A 40 -14.97 -5.58 -14.01
N CYS A 41 -14.54 -5.13 -12.84
CA CYS A 41 -15.35 -5.06 -11.62
C CYS A 41 -14.65 -4.11 -10.64
N SER A 42 -15.37 -3.67 -9.62
CA SER A 42 -14.76 -2.92 -8.52
C SER A 42 -13.88 -3.84 -7.65
N ARG A 43 -13.00 -3.25 -6.83
CA ARG A 43 -12.17 -4.00 -5.86
C ARG A 43 -13.05 -4.64 -4.79
N GLU A 44 -14.10 -3.95 -4.35
CA GLU A 44 -15.07 -4.45 -3.37
C GLU A 44 -15.81 -5.67 -3.91
N GLU A 45 -16.25 -5.62 -5.18
CA GLU A 45 -16.89 -6.74 -5.86
C GLU A 45 -15.94 -7.94 -6.00
N ALA A 46 -14.67 -7.69 -6.34
CA ALA A 46 -13.66 -8.73 -6.43
C ALA A 46 -13.40 -9.40 -5.06
N LEU A 47 -13.25 -8.61 -3.99
CA LEU A 47 -13.07 -9.11 -2.63
C LEU A 47 -14.29 -9.91 -2.13
N ALA A 48 -15.50 -9.45 -2.47
CA ALA A 48 -16.75 -10.13 -2.10
C ALA A 48 -16.91 -11.51 -2.76
N ALA A 49 -16.30 -11.73 -3.93
CA ALA A 49 -16.37 -13.01 -4.65
C ALA A 49 -15.64 -14.17 -3.95
N LYS A 50 -14.79 -13.87 -2.93
CA LYS A 50 -14.14 -14.78 -1.97
C LYS A 50 -13.25 -15.92 -2.50
N LYS A 51 -13.57 -16.59 -3.62
CA LYS A 51 -12.76 -17.71 -4.17
C LYS A 51 -12.83 -17.82 -5.70
N PRO A 52 -11.68 -18.04 -6.37
CA PRO A 52 -11.66 -18.45 -7.77
C PRO A 52 -12.12 -19.92 -7.94
N LYS A 53 -12.34 -20.31 -9.20
CA LYS A 53 -12.54 -21.71 -9.58
C LYS A 53 -11.34 -22.56 -9.14
N LYS A 54 -11.57 -23.83 -8.75
CA LYS A 54 -10.50 -24.77 -8.38
C LYS A 54 -9.42 -24.82 -9.47
N GLY A 55 -8.14 -24.77 -9.07
CA GLY A 55 -7.00 -24.74 -10.00
C GLY A 55 -6.77 -23.39 -10.68
N HIS A 56 -7.39 -22.32 -10.19
CA HIS A 56 -7.19 -20.97 -10.70
C HIS A 56 -6.72 -20.05 -9.56
N THR A 57 -5.83 -19.13 -9.87
CA THR A 57 -5.35 -18.11 -8.93
C THR A 57 -5.93 -16.75 -9.31
N MET A 58 -6.50 -16.06 -8.33
CA MET A 58 -7.10 -14.75 -8.50
C MET A 58 -6.17 -13.66 -8.00
N TYR A 59 -5.97 -12.62 -8.80
CA TYR A 59 -5.15 -11.45 -8.49
C TYR A 59 -6.02 -10.20 -8.56
N ILE A 60 -6.20 -9.55 -7.42
CA ILE A 60 -6.99 -8.32 -7.29
C ILE A 60 -6.04 -7.14 -7.50
N VAL A 61 -6.49 -6.17 -8.30
CA VAL A 61 -5.71 -4.98 -8.60
C VAL A 61 -5.57 -4.10 -7.35
N THR A 62 -4.37 -3.57 -7.14
CA THR A 62 -4.04 -2.71 -6.00
C THR A 62 -4.87 -1.43 -6.01
N ASP A 63 -5.35 -0.99 -4.85
CA ASP A 63 -6.04 0.30 -4.74
C ASP A 63 -5.01 1.42 -4.86
N PRO A 64 -5.09 2.29 -5.89
CA PRO A 64 -4.18 3.41 -6.04
C PRO A 64 -4.24 4.40 -4.86
N ASN A 65 -5.27 4.32 -4.00
CA ASN A 65 -5.45 5.14 -2.82
C ASN A 65 -5.21 4.40 -1.49
N GLU A 66 -4.70 3.17 -1.51
CA GLU A 66 -4.41 2.39 -0.29
C GLU A 66 -3.50 3.17 0.67
N GLN A 67 -2.54 3.93 0.12
CA GLN A 67 -1.62 4.76 0.89
C GLN A 67 -2.07 6.22 1.02
N LYS A 68 -3.32 6.56 0.68
CA LYS A 68 -3.81 7.95 0.72
C LYS A 68 -3.70 8.57 2.12
N ALA A 69 -3.90 7.78 3.18
CA ALA A 69 -3.74 8.22 4.56
C ALA A 69 -2.29 8.62 4.91
N PHE A 70 -1.31 7.99 4.25
CA PHE A 70 0.11 8.28 4.42
C PHE A 70 0.63 9.41 3.52
N ARG A 71 -0.22 9.98 2.65
CA ARG A 71 0.13 11.16 1.85
C ARG A 71 0.18 12.39 2.77
N LEU A 72 1.39 12.73 3.21
CA LEU A 72 1.68 13.94 3.98
C LEU A 72 1.70 15.21 3.12
N MET A 73 1.75 15.08 1.78
CA MET A 73 1.63 16.21 0.88
C MET A 73 0.22 16.79 0.92
N LYS A 74 0.10 18.05 1.35
CA LYS A 74 -1.15 18.82 1.34
C LYS A 74 -1.05 19.96 0.33
N ALA A 75 -2.19 20.50 -0.09
CA ALA A 75 -2.22 21.64 -0.99
C ALA A 75 -3.13 22.74 -0.42
N VAL A 76 -2.65 23.98 -0.47
CA VAL A 76 -3.48 25.17 -0.29
C VAL A 76 -3.87 25.64 -1.69
N LYS A 77 -5.18 25.60 -1.95
CA LYS A 77 -5.71 25.86 -3.29
C LYS A 77 -5.58 27.34 -3.64
N ASP A 78 -5.24 27.64 -4.89
CA ASP A 78 -5.17 29.00 -5.45
C ASP A 78 -4.13 29.94 -4.76
N GLU A 79 -3.24 29.40 -3.92
CA GLU A 79 -2.15 30.12 -3.25
C GLU A 79 -0.78 29.93 -3.95
N GLY A 80 -0.78 29.41 -5.18
CA GLY A 80 0.41 29.30 -6.02
C GLY A 80 0.67 30.57 -6.83
N MET A 81 1.66 30.49 -7.72
CA MET A 81 1.97 31.62 -8.59
C MET A 81 0.83 31.88 -9.61
N PRO A 82 0.57 33.15 -9.99
CA PRO A 82 -0.36 33.48 -11.06
C PRO A 82 0.05 32.85 -12.39
N THR A 83 -0.92 32.49 -13.20
CA THR A 83 -0.70 31.93 -14.53
C THR A 83 -0.27 33.02 -15.49
N TYR A 84 0.69 32.71 -16.38
CA TYR A 84 1.15 33.66 -17.39
C TYR A 84 -0.03 34.19 -18.22
N LYS A 85 -0.15 35.54 -18.30
CA LYS A 85 -1.24 36.29 -18.97
C LYS A 85 -2.63 36.19 -18.32
N ASN A 86 -2.78 35.55 -17.16
CA ASN A 86 -4.04 35.55 -16.42
C ASN A 86 -3.79 35.74 -14.91
N PRO A 87 -3.82 37.00 -14.40
CA PRO A 87 -3.51 37.31 -13.00
C PRO A 87 -4.59 36.86 -12.02
N PHE A 88 -5.75 36.40 -12.48
CA PHE A 88 -6.84 35.92 -11.62
C PHE A 88 -6.77 34.41 -11.36
N VAL A 89 -5.97 33.67 -12.14
CA VAL A 89 -5.83 32.22 -12.00
C VAL A 89 -4.46 31.90 -11.40
N HIS A 90 -4.49 31.35 -10.19
CA HIS A 90 -3.29 31.00 -9.42
C HIS A 90 -3.11 29.47 -9.42
N GLY A 91 -1.86 29.03 -9.28
CA GLY A 91 -1.56 27.63 -9.00
C GLY A 91 -1.96 27.21 -7.59
N ASN A 92 -1.58 26.01 -7.18
CA ASN A 92 -1.72 25.55 -5.80
C ASN A 92 -0.36 25.58 -5.09
N LEU A 93 -0.34 25.95 -3.81
CA LEU A 93 0.82 25.80 -2.95
C LEU A 93 0.82 24.39 -2.36
N PHE A 94 1.86 23.60 -2.63
CA PHE A 94 2.02 22.27 -2.03
C PHE A 94 2.90 22.33 -0.79
N LEU A 95 2.43 21.72 0.29
CA LEU A 95 3.16 21.55 1.56
C LEU A 95 3.68 20.12 1.62
N VAL A 96 5.00 19.96 1.67
CA VAL A 96 5.67 18.69 1.93
C VAL A 96 6.05 18.68 3.41
N LEU A 97 5.30 17.94 4.22
CA LEU A 97 5.53 17.85 5.65
C LEU A 97 6.44 16.66 5.96
N THR A 98 7.55 16.93 6.64
CA THR A 98 8.45 15.91 7.20
C THR A 98 8.18 15.78 8.69
N ILE A 99 7.96 14.55 9.16
CA ILE A 99 7.77 14.26 10.58
C ILE A 99 9.12 13.79 11.13
N GLU A 100 9.66 14.54 12.08
CA GLU A 100 10.83 14.14 12.86
C GLU A 100 10.36 13.52 14.17
N PHE A 101 10.71 12.26 14.40
CA PHE A 101 10.42 11.57 15.65
C PHE A 101 11.49 11.91 16.70
N PRO A 102 11.12 12.00 17.99
CA PRO A 102 12.10 12.16 19.04
C PRO A 102 12.92 10.88 19.23
N ASP A 103 14.18 11.02 19.64
CA ASP A 103 15.08 9.87 19.89
C ASP A 103 14.59 8.98 21.04
N THR A 104 13.98 9.58 22.06
CA THR A 104 13.44 8.87 23.22
C THR A 104 12.13 9.49 23.72
N LEU A 105 11.33 8.70 24.44
CA LEU A 105 10.08 9.13 25.06
C LEU A 105 10.11 8.84 26.55
N THR A 106 9.74 9.82 27.38
CA THR A 106 9.58 9.60 28.83
C THR A 106 8.38 8.69 29.12
N PRO A 107 8.35 7.97 30.26
CA PRO A 107 7.21 7.11 30.62
C PRO A 107 5.87 7.86 30.67
N GLU A 108 5.89 9.12 31.11
CA GLU A 108 4.72 10.00 31.15
C GLU A 108 4.20 10.34 29.73
N ALA A 109 5.12 10.66 28.81
CA ALA A 109 4.79 10.93 27.41
C ALA A 109 4.23 9.66 26.73
N GLN A 110 4.81 8.49 27.00
CA GLN A 110 4.32 7.22 26.48
C GLN A 110 2.88 6.94 26.94
N SER A 111 2.59 7.13 28.22
CA SER A 111 1.24 6.97 28.77
C SER A 111 0.25 7.93 28.10
N SER A 112 0.64 9.19 27.95
CA SER A 112 -0.19 10.22 27.30
C SER A 112 -0.50 9.88 25.84
N ILE A 113 0.52 9.51 25.06
CA ILE A 113 0.38 9.09 23.66
C ILE A 113 -0.55 7.88 23.54
N ARG A 114 -0.46 6.92 24.47
CA ARG A 114 -1.31 5.71 24.46
C ARG A 114 -2.81 6.02 24.59
N THR A 115 -3.17 7.15 25.20
CA THR A 115 -4.56 7.61 25.26
C THR A 115 -5.05 8.29 23.97
N LEU A 116 -4.12 8.84 23.18
CA LEU A 116 -4.41 9.54 21.92
C LEU A 116 -4.40 8.60 20.71
N LEU A 117 -3.60 7.54 20.77
CA LEU A 117 -3.51 6.54 19.70
C LEU A 117 -4.72 5.59 19.71
N PRO A 118 -5.11 5.06 18.53
CA PRO A 118 -6.09 4.00 18.46
C PRO A 118 -5.62 2.75 19.24
N PRO A 119 -6.54 1.85 19.60
CA PRO A 119 -6.20 0.60 20.29
C PRO A 119 -5.12 -0.19 19.55
N PRO A 120 -4.22 -0.89 20.27
CA PRO A 120 -3.19 -1.73 19.66
C PRO A 120 -3.80 -2.72 18.67
N LEU A 121 -3.28 -2.75 17.43
CA LEU A 121 -3.76 -3.66 16.39
C LEU A 121 -3.44 -5.13 16.70
N ASN A 122 -2.31 -5.36 17.36
CA ASN A 122 -1.85 -6.70 17.75
C ASN A 122 -2.04 -6.90 19.25
N ILE A 123 -2.77 -7.96 19.60
CA ILE A 123 -2.89 -8.46 20.97
C ILE A 123 -1.97 -9.68 21.05
N PRO A 124 -0.93 -9.68 21.91
CA PRO A 124 -0.04 -10.82 22.07
C PRO A 124 -0.86 -12.04 22.52
N LYS A 125 -0.85 -13.10 21.71
CA LYS A 125 -1.52 -14.37 22.02
C LYS A 125 -0.60 -15.42 22.61
N ILE A 126 0.71 -15.20 22.45
CA ILE A 126 1.79 -16.11 22.80
C ILE A 126 2.61 -15.39 23.86
N LYS A 127 3.01 -16.10 24.89
CA LYS A 127 3.85 -15.59 25.96
C LYS A 127 5.31 -15.92 25.69
N GLU A 128 6.21 -15.18 26.35
CA GLU A 128 7.65 -15.38 26.23
C GLU A 128 8.11 -16.75 26.75
N ASP A 129 7.32 -17.39 27.62
CA ASP A 129 7.58 -18.69 28.24
C ASP A 129 6.92 -19.89 27.52
N ASP A 130 6.19 -19.65 26.43
CA ASP A 130 5.54 -20.73 25.69
C ASP A 130 6.58 -21.60 24.94
N GLU A 131 6.30 -22.90 24.83
CA GLU A 131 7.20 -23.85 24.18
C GLU A 131 7.39 -23.52 22.70
N GLY A 132 8.65 -23.45 22.25
CA GLY A 132 9.00 -23.09 20.88
C GLY A 132 9.00 -21.57 20.60
N VAL A 133 8.93 -20.73 21.64
CA VAL A 133 9.09 -19.28 21.50
C VAL A 133 10.54 -18.87 21.73
N GLU A 134 11.06 -18.07 20.81
CA GLU A 134 12.38 -17.44 20.94
C GLU A 134 12.20 -15.92 21.07
N VAL A 135 12.77 -15.34 22.12
CA VAL A 135 12.69 -13.90 22.40
C VAL A 135 13.84 -13.20 21.68
N HIS A 136 13.49 -12.29 20.77
CA HIS A 136 14.44 -11.45 20.03
C HIS A 136 14.31 -9.99 20.46
N THR A 137 15.45 -9.30 20.52
CA THR A 137 15.50 -7.85 20.78
C THR A 137 15.84 -7.09 19.50
N VAL A 138 15.20 -5.93 19.32
CA VAL A 138 15.51 -5.05 18.19
C VAL A 138 16.90 -4.45 18.42
N THR A 139 17.77 -4.60 17.43
CA THR A 139 19.11 -4.03 17.41
C THR A 139 19.25 -3.18 16.16
N GLU A 140 19.86 -2.00 16.30
CA GLU A 140 20.18 -1.17 15.14
C GLU A 140 21.47 -1.70 14.52
N ILE A 141 21.34 -2.29 13.33
CA ILE A 141 22.45 -2.82 12.56
C ILE A 141 22.44 -2.14 11.19
N ASP A 142 23.61 -1.69 10.74
CA ASP A 142 23.76 -1.16 9.40
C ASP A 142 23.49 -2.25 8.34
N PRO A 143 22.62 -2.01 7.35
CA PRO A 143 22.25 -3.03 6.37
C PRO A 143 23.44 -3.58 5.55
N VAL A 144 24.46 -2.76 5.28
CA VAL A 144 25.63 -3.17 4.51
C VAL A 144 26.56 -4.02 5.36
N GLN A 145 26.73 -3.67 6.64
CA GLN A 145 27.45 -4.51 7.60
C GLN A 145 26.75 -5.87 7.76
N SER A 146 25.41 -5.88 7.88
CA SER A 146 24.65 -7.14 7.97
C SER A 146 24.77 -8.00 6.72
N TYR A 147 24.91 -7.41 5.53
CA TYR A 147 25.01 -8.17 4.28
C TYR A 147 26.40 -8.82 4.09
N ASN A 148 27.45 -8.19 4.62
CA ASN A 148 28.84 -8.65 4.46
C ASN A 148 29.34 -9.53 5.62
N ALA A 149 28.55 -9.69 6.68
CA ALA A 149 28.79 -10.61 7.79
C ALA A 149 28.38 -12.04 7.43
#